data_AF-A0A0E9LSX9-F1
#
_entry.id   AF-A0A0E9LSX9-F1
#
_cell.length_a   1.000
_cell.length_b   1.000
_cell.length_c   1.000
_cell.angle_alpha   90.00
_cell.angle_beta   90.00
_cell.angle_gamma   90.00
#
_symmetry.space_group_name_H-M   'P 1'
#
loop_
_entity.id
_entity.type
_entity.pdbx_description
1 polymer ?
#
loop_
_entity_poly.entity_id
_entity_poly.type
_entity_poly.pdbx_seq_one_letter_code
_entity_poly.pdbx_strand_id
1 'polypeptide(L)' 'MLREARERKHLTQDQLGEIIDKKRSFISRIENDASNMTLKTLYDIVEKGLGGKIKIQIDL' A
#
# COMPACT_ATOMS: atom_id res chain seq x y z
N MET A 1 -1.08 5.95 8.15
CA MET A 1 -0.58 4.54 8.09
C MET A 1 0.16 4.20 6.80
N LEU A 2 -0.52 3.94 5.66
CA LEU A 2 0.15 3.54 4.40
C LEU A 2 1.14 4.60 3.89
N ARG A 3 0.71 5.87 3.90
CA ARG A 3 1.55 7.02 3.59
C ARG A 3 2.81 7.10 4.46
N GLU A 4 2.64 6.99 5.78
CA GLU A 4 3.77 7.03 6.72
C GLU A 4 4.73 5.86 6.49
N ALA A 5 4.23 4.66 6.23
CA ALA A 5 5.06 3.50 5.95
C ALA A 5 5.89 3.71 4.66
N ARG A 6 5.28 4.30 3.62
CA ARG A 6 5.99 4.71 2.40
C ARG A 6 7.05 5.77 2.69
N GLU A 7 6.72 6.80 3.47
CA GLU A 7 7.63 7.89 3.83
C GLU A 7 8.82 7.40 4.69
N ARG A 8 8.60 6.46 5.62
CA ARG A 8 9.68 5.79 6.40
C ARG A 8 10.62 4.96 5.53
N LYS A 9 10.12 4.48 4.38
CA LYS A 9 10.92 3.79 3.36
C LYS A 9 11.58 4.75 2.36
N HIS A 10 11.39 6.06 2.53
CA HIS A 10 11.90 7.11 1.64
C HIS A 10 11.45 6.94 0.18
N LEU A 11 10.24 6.41 -0.03
CA LEU A 11 9.67 6.22 -1.37
C LEU A 11 8.71 7.35 -1.73
N THR A 12 8.71 7.81 -2.98
CA THR A 12 7.63 8.64 -3.53
C THR A 12 6.42 7.77 -3.91
N GLN A 13 5.27 8.41 -4.15
CA GLN A 13 4.08 7.69 -4.63
C GLN A 13 4.31 7.05 -6.01
N ASP A 14 5.10 7.68 -6.88
CA ASP A 14 5.46 7.14 -8.20
C ASP A 14 6.31 5.87 -8.04
N GLN A 15 7.35 5.94 -7.20
CA GLN A 15 8.25 4.80 -6.93
C GLN A 15 7.51 3.60 -6.30
N LEU A 16 6.63 3.84 -5.32
CA LEU A 16 5.82 2.77 -4.76
C LEU A 16 4.89 2.16 -5.82
N GLY A 17 4.34 2.99 -6.71
CA GLY A 17 3.54 2.54 -7.84
C GLY A 17 4.33 1.65 -8.78
N GLU A 18 5.54 2.04 -9.16
CA GLU A 18 6.44 1.26 -10.02
C GLU A 18 6.74 -0.13 -9.42
N ILE A 19 7.02 -0.21 -8.11
CA ILE A 19 7.33 -1.48 -7.43
C ILE A 19 6.17 -2.48 -7.53
N ILE A 20 4.93 -2.00 -7.47
CA ILE A 20 3.72 -2.86 -7.49
C ILE A 20 2.97 -2.83 -8.83
N ASP A 21 3.60 -2.30 -9.88
CA ASP A 21 3.02 -2.15 -11.21
C ASP A 21 1.66 -1.41 -11.20
N LYS A 22 1.66 -0.20 -10.63
CA LYS A 22 0.49 0.69 -10.52
C LYS A 22 0.89 2.15 -10.78
N LYS A 23 -0.08 2.94 -11.24
CA LYS A 23 0.12 4.39 -11.42
C LYS A 23 0.21 5.10 -10.07
N ARG A 24 0.96 6.20 -10.00
CA ARG A 24 0.98 7.10 -8.84
C ARG A 24 -0.40 7.53 -8.35
N SER A 25 -1.33 7.82 -9.25
CA SER A 25 -2.72 8.18 -8.90
C SER A 25 -3.45 7.07 -8.15
N PHE A 26 -3.10 5.80 -8.41
CA PHE A 26 -3.60 4.66 -7.64
C PHE A 26 -3.09 4.73 -6.20
N ILE A 27 -1.78 4.94 -6.01
CA ILE A 27 -1.18 5.08 -4.67
C ILE A 27 -1.79 6.26 -3.93
N SER A 28 -1.89 7.42 -4.59
CA SER A 28 -2.50 8.62 -4.01
C SER A 28 -3.94 8.37 -3.57
N ARG A 29 -4.76 7.71 -4.39
CA ARG A 29 -6.14 7.37 -4.01
C ARG A 29 -6.15 6.47 -2.77
N ILE A 30 -5.35 5.40 -2.76
CA ILE A 30 -5.29 4.46 -1.63
C ILE A 30 -4.81 5.14 -0.33
N GLU A 31 -3.87 6.09 -0.41
CA GLU A 31 -3.38 6.82 0.76
C GLU A 31 -4.38 7.83 1.33
N ASN A 32 -5.28 8.37 0.51
CA ASN A 32 -6.27 9.39 0.90
C ASN A 32 -7.67 8.83 1.15
N ASP A 33 -8.05 7.75 0.46
CA ASP A 33 -9.35 7.08 0.57
C ASP A 33 -9.22 5.57 0.27
N ALA A 34 -9.21 4.79 1.35
CA ALA A 34 -9.05 3.34 1.33
C ALA A 34 -10.38 2.57 1.27
N SER A 35 -11.54 3.25 1.19
CA SER A 35 -12.86 2.67 1.44
C SER A 35 -13.24 1.52 0.49
N ASN A 36 -12.60 1.42 -0.68
CA ASN A 36 -12.82 0.36 -1.67
C ASN A 36 -11.55 -0.46 -1.95
N MET A 37 -10.66 -0.60 -0.97
CA MET A 37 -9.44 -1.40 -1.12
C MET A 37 -9.74 -2.90 -0.98
N THR A 38 -9.26 -3.69 -1.93
CA THR A 38 -9.29 -5.15 -1.82
C THR A 38 -8.14 -5.66 -0.95
N LEU A 39 -8.32 -6.80 -0.27
CA LEU A 39 -7.24 -7.45 0.47
C LEU A 39 -6.00 -7.73 -0.41
N LYS A 40 -6.21 -8.09 -1.68
CA LYS A 40 -5.13 -8.24 -2.66
C LYS A 40 -4.34 -6.95 -2.86
N THR A 41 -5.03 -5.81 -2.94
CA THR A 41 -4.37 -4.50 -3.07
C THR A 41 -3.54 -4.20 -1.83
N LEU A 42 -4.10 -4.42 -0.64
CA LEU A 42 -3.38 -4.24 0.61
C LEU A 42 -2.14 -5.13 0.67
N TYR A 43 -2.28 -6.41 0.28
CA TYR A 43 -1.19 -7.38 0.17
C TYR A 43 -0.08 -6.93 -0.77
N ASP A 44 -0.43 -6.55 -2.01
CA ASP A 44 0.53 -6.09 -3.00
C ASP A 44 1.29 -4.86 -2.47
N ILE A 45 0.61 -3.89 -1.83
CA ILE A 45 1.30 -2.70 -1.30
C ILE A 45 2.20 -3.05 -0.11
N VAL A 46 1.72 -3.83 0.86
CA VAL A 46 2.47 -4.08 2.09
C VAL A 46 3.63 -5.03 1.87
N GLU A 47 3.40 -6.18 1.22
CA GLU A 47 4.44 -7.21 1.11
C GLU A 47 5.39 -6.96 -0.05
N LYS A 48 4.86 -6.57 -1.23
CA LYS A 48 5.70 -6.32 -2.41
C LYS A 48 6.23 -4.90 -2.43
N GLY A 49 5.38 -3.92 -2.13
CA GLY A 49 5.75 -2.49 -2.16
C GLY A 49 6.62 -2.06 -0.99
N LEU A 50 6.24 -2.41 0.24
CA LEU A 50 6.86 -1.90 1.46
C LEU A 50 7.77 -2.93 2.16
N GLY A 51 7.73 -4.20 1.74
CA GLY A 51 8.51 -5.29 2.34
C GLY A 51 8.08 -5.63 3.77
N GLY A 52 6.82 -5.34 4.12
CA GLY A 52 6.21 -5.71 5.39
C GLY A 52 5.57 -7.09 5.32
N LYS A 53 4.86 -7.47 6.39
CA LYS A 53 4.01 -8.66 6.44
C LYS A 53 2.63 -8.28 6.93
N ILE A 54 1.59 -8.82 6.32
CA ILE A 54 0.23 -8.62 6.80
C ILE A 54 -0.12 -9.73 7.78
N LYS A 55 -0.66 -9.35 8.93
CA LYS A 55 -1.34 -10.27 9.86
C LYS A 55 -2.81 -9.88 9.92
N ILE A 56 -3.69 -10.80 9.49
CA ILE A 56 -5.14 -10.64 9.58
C ILE A 56 -5.63 -11.55 10.70
N GLN A 57 -6.38 -10.99 11.65
CA GLN A 57 -7.09 -11.74 12.68
C GLN A 57 -8.57 -11.41 12.57
N ILE A 58 -9.39 -12.45 12.54
CA ILE A 58 -10.85 -12.34 12.52
C ILE A 58 -11.32 -13.12 13.74
N ASP A 59 -11.96 -12.43 14.69
CA ASP A 59 -12.68 -13.05 15.79
C ASP A 59 -14.19 -12.97 15.49
N LEU A 60 -14.91 -14.05 15.79
CA LEU A 60 -16.34 -14.22 15.55
C LEU A 60 -17.15 -13.99 16.82
#